data_AF-A0A960U2I0-F1
#
_entry.id   AF-A0A960U2I0-F1
#
_cell.length_a   1.000
_cell.length_b   1.000
_cell.length_c   1.000
_cell.angle_alpha   90.00
_cell.angle_beta   90.00
_cell.angle_gamma   90.00
#
_symmetry.space_group_name_H-M   'P 1'
#
loop_
_entity.id
_entity.type
_entity.pdbx_description
1 polymer ?
#
loop_
_entity_poly.entity_id
_entity_poly.type
_entity_poly.pdbx_seq_one_letter_code
_entity_poly.pdbx_strand_id
1 'polypeptide(L)'
;GPYRKWPSPLIGPSERYYWRSLGAGSVKVRPPSGGMPWLAFNNGIFKDAAGHSRSQIHLLESADGLVWDPVGTEPIVAPEPGWKEAFVYAMDFVEYGGEIRLYYNARDGWLRGKERIGCAVVGTD
;
A
#
# COMPACT_ATOMS: atom_id res chain seq x y z
N GLY A 1 -24.90 3.87 14.48
CA GLY A 1 -24.76 3.57 13.03
C GLY A 1 -24.75 2.07 12.82
N PRO A 2 -24.88 1.57 11.58
CA PRO A 2 -25.05 0.14 11.28
C PRO A 2 -23.80 -0.72 11.56
N TYR A 3 -22.66 -0.10 11.87
CA TYR A 3 -21.40 -0.79 12.10
C TYR A 3 -20.91 -0.63 13.53
N ARG A 4 -20.37 -1.72 14.09
CA ARG A 4 -19.60 -1.73 15.33
C ARG A 4 -18.12 -1.57 14.99
N LYS A 5 -17.50 -0.50 15.52
CA LYS A 5 -16.06 -0.27 15.33
C LYS A 5 -15.25 -1.26 16.16
N TRP A 6 -14.12 -1.71 15.61
CA TRP A 6 -13.08 -2.36 16.41
C TRP A 6 -12.46 -1.34 17.36
N PRO A 7 -12.11 -1.71 18.61
CA PRO A 7 -11.64 -0.74 19.62
C PRO A 7 -10.27 -0.14 19.30
N SER A 8 -9.44 -0.80 18.48
CA SER A 8 -8.09 -0.36 18.12
C SER A 8 -7.86 -0.41 16.61
N PRO A 9 -6.87 0.35 16.07
CA PRO A 9 -6.45 0.16 14.69
C PRO A 9 -5.92 -1.27 14.47
N LEU A 10 -6.30 -1.91 13.36
CA LEU A 10 -5.75 -3.21 12.95
C LEU A 10 -4.37 -3.08 12.30
N ILE A 11 -4.14 -1.94 11.65
CA ILE A 11 -2.88 -1.56 11.00
C ILE A 11 -2.54 -0.14 11.47
N GLY A 12 -1.28 0.09 11.82
CA GLY A 12 -0.77 1.39 12.27
C GLY A 12 0.73 1.49 12.08
N PRO A 13 1.35 2.59 12.57
CA PRO A 13 2.80 2.73 12.61
C PRO A 13 3.46 1.54 13.27
N SER A 14 4.57 1.06 12.70
CA SER A 14 5.24 -0.14 13.20
C SER A 14 6.75 -0.04 13.06
N GLU A 15 7.47 -0.31 14.15
CA GLU A 15 8.93 -0.46 14.12
C GLU A 15 9.36 -1.79 13.50
N ARG A 16 8.54 -2.85 13.66
CA ARG A 16 8.76 -4.16 13.02
C ARG A 16 8.75 -4.05 11.49
N TYR A 17 7.88 -3.20 10.96
CA TYR A 17 7.71 -2.99 9.53
C TYR A 17 8.16 -1.59 9.15
N TYR A 18 9.48 -1.43 8.95
CA TYR A 18 10.14 -0.13 8.82
C TYR A 18 9.47 0.80 7.78
N TRP A 19 8.97 0.24 6.67
CA TRP A 19 8.33 0.93 5.55
C TRP A 19 7.00 1.61 5.91
N ARG A 20 6.46 1.34 7.11
CA ARG A 20 5.30 2.01 7.70
C ARG A 20 5.57 2.57 9.09
N SER A 21 6.81 2.92 9.41
CA SER A 21 7.21 3.39 10.74
C SER A 21 6.60 4.73 11.16
N LEU A 22 6.27 5.63 10.21
CA LEU A 22 5.63 6.91 10.49
C LEU A 22 4.11 6.87 10.33
N GLY A 23 3.60 5.98 9.48
CA GLY A 23 2.19 5.93 9.14
C GLY A 23 1.85 4.69 8.34
N ALA A 24 0.65 4.19 8.55
CA ALA A 24 0.08 3.11 7.76
C ALA A 24 -1.37 3.47 7.45
N GLY A 25 -1.68 3.64 6.17
CA GLY A 25 -2.97 4.13 5.72
C GLY A 25 -3.31 3.60 4.33
N SER A 26 -4.39 4.13 3.76
CA SER A 26 -4.90 3.73 2.45
C SER A 26 -4.86 2.21 2.26
N VAL A 27 -5.78 1.50 2.90
CA VAL A 27 -5.88 0.04 2.78
C VAL A 27 -6.98 -0.30 1.80
N LYS A 28 -6.70 -1.21 0.86
CA LYS A 28 -7.68 -1.76 -0.08
C LYS A 28 -7.69 -3.27 0.04
N VAL A 29 -8.84 -3.84 0.39
CA VAL A 29 -8.98 -5.25 0.74
C VAL A 29 -9.66 -6.01 -0.40
N ARG A 30 -9.12 -7.17 -0.73
CA ARG A 30 -9.74 -8.19 -1.56
C ARG A 30 -10.18 -9.36 -0.66
N PRO A 31 -11.46 -9.73 -0.66
CA PRO A 31 -11.93 -10.85 0.14
C PRO A 31 -11.35 -12.19 -0.36
N PRO A 32 -11.37 -13.24 0.48
CA PRO A 32 -10.91 -14.57 0.11
C PRO A 32 -11.68 -15.08 -1.11
N SER A 33 -10.97 -15.72 -2.04
CA SER A 33 -11.57 -16.30 -3.24
C SER A 33 -10.69 -17.45 -3.74
N GLY A 34 -11.30 -18.53 -4.23
CA GLY A 34 -10.58 -19.65 -4.83
C GLY A 34 -9.55 -20.33 -3.91
N GLY A 35 -9.78 -20.34 -2.59
CA GLY A 35 -8.85 -20.89 -1.60
C GLY A 35 -7.72 -19.96 -1.16
N MET A 36 -7.63 -18.75 -1.73
CA MET A 36 -6.68 -17.72 -1.31
C MET A 36 -7.16 -17.00 -0.02
N PRO A 37 -6.24 -16.51 0.84
CA PRO A 37 -6.59 -15.75 2.04
C PRO A 37 -7.18 -14.37 1.68
N TRP A 38 -7.53 -13.60 2.71
CA TRP A 38 -7.76 -12.17 2.52
C TRP A 38 -6.46 -11.53 2.03
N LEU A 39 -6.55 -10.64 1.04
CA LEU A 39 -5.42 -9.85 0.58
C LEU A 39 -5.71 -8.37 0.78
N ALA A 40 -4.67 -7.58 1.01
CA ALA A 40 -4.80 -6.13 1.05
C ALA A 40 -3.57 -5.42 0.49
N PHE A 41 -3.79 -4.29 -0.17
CA PHE A 41 -2.72 -3.34 -0.44
C PHE A 41 -2.68 -2.34 0.72
N ASN A 42 -1.50 -2.09 1.28
CA ASN A 42 -1.30 -1.10 2.34
C ASN A 42 -0.21 -0.11 1.97
N ASN A 43 -0.52 1.18 2.13
CA ASN A 43 0.46 2.23 1.96
C ASN A 43 1.11 2.59 3.31
N GLY A 44 2.43 2.45 3.38
CA GLY A 44 3.24 2.86 4.52
C GLY A 44 4.02 4.14 4.24
N ILE A 45 4.27 4.91 5.29
CA ILE A 45 5.14 6.09 5.29
C ILE A 45 6.28 5.84 6.28
N PHE A 46 7.50 6.21 5.91
CA PHE A 46 8.72 5.98 6.69
C PHE A 46 9.76 7.07 6.42
N LYS A 47 10.87 7.10 7.18
CA LYS A 47 12.05 7.90 6.84
C LYS A 47 13.10 7.04 6.16
N ASP A 48 13.68 7.53 5.07
CA ASP A 48 14.87 6.92 4.47
C ASP A 48 16.14 7.21 5.28
N ALA A 49 17.27 6.65 4.85
CA ALA A 49 18.58 6.86 5.48
C ALA A 49 19.04 8.33 5.46
N ALA A 50 18.53 9.16 4.55
CA ALA A 50 18.80 10.59 4.48
C ALA A 50 17.86 11.42 5.37
N GLY A 51 16.92 10.77 6.08
CA GLY A 51 15.96 11.42 6.97
C GLY A 51 14.73 11.99 6.25
N HIS A 52 14.61 11.81 4.95
CA HIS A 52 13.46 12.25 4.18
C HIS A 52 12.29 11.28 4.34
N SER A 53 11.07 11.81 4.41
CA SER A 53 9.88 10.96 4.38
C SER A 53 9.73 10.31 3.00
N ARG A 54 9.45 9.01 2.98
CA ARG A 54 9.12 8.21 1.80
C ARG A 54 7.85 7.41 2.06
N SER A 55 7.30 6.81 1.01
CA SER A 55 6.18 5.89 1.12
C SER A 55 6.36 4.70 0.20
N GLN A 56 5.71 3.58 0.54
CA GLN A 56 5.69 2.36 -0.24
C GLN A 56 4.30 1.73 -0.19
N ILE A 57 3.96 0.93 -1.20
CA ILE A 57 2.73 0.12 -1.22
C ILE A 57 3.14 -1.35 -1.17
N HIS A 58 2.66 -2.05 -0.14
CA HIS A 58 2.94 -3.46 0.12
C HIS A 58 1.69 -4.32 -0.01
N LEU A 59 1.88 -5.60 -0.36
CA LEU A 59 0.83 -6.62 -0.29
C LEU A 59 0.83 -7.23 1.11
N LEU A 60 -0.36 -7.31 1.71
CA LEU A 60 -0.61 -7.98 2.97
C LEU A 60 -1.57 -9.15 2.74
N GLU A 61 -1.48 -10.15 3.60
CA GLU A 61 -2.43 -11.23 3.71
C GLU A 61 -3.02 -11.33 5.13
N SER A 62 -4.19 -11.94 5.22
CA SER A 62 -4.85 -12.23 6.49
C SER A 62 -5.67 -13.51 6.40
N ALA A 63 -5.61 -14.34 7.45
CA ALA A 63 -6.45 -15.52 7.56
C ALA A 63 -7.88 -15.18 8.05
N ASP A 64 -8.03 -14.09 8.81
CA ASP A 64 -9.25 -13.75 9.55
C ASP A 64 -9.82 -12.34 9.25
N GLY A 65 -9.12 -11.56 8.43
CA GLY A 65 -9.45 -10.16 8.13
C GLY A 65 -9.11 -9.19 9.26
N LEU A 66 -8.50 -9.65 10.35
CA LEU A 66 -8.16 -8.87 11.53
C LEU A 66 -6.64 -8.69 11.71
N VAL A 67 -5.88 -9.78 11.52
CA VAL A 67 -4.41 -9.77 11.62
C VAL A 67 -3.81 -9.78 10.22
N TRP A 68 -2.95 -8.80 9.94
CA TRP A 68 -2.41 -8.57 8.59
C TRP A 68 -0.88 -8.61 8.58
N ASP A 69 -0.32 -9.52 7.79
CA ASP A 69 1.12 -9.68 7.62
C ASP A 69 1.54 -9.46 6.15
N PRO A 70 2.74 -8.93 5.89
CA PRO A 70 3.23 -8.77 4.52
C PRO A 70 3.46 -10.11 3.81
N VAL A 71 3.10 -10.20 2.53
CA VAL A 71 3.33 -11.38 1.67
C VAL A 71 4.80 -11.49 1.20
N GLY A 72 5.67 -10.59 1.68
CA GLY A 72 7.09 -10.56 1.37
C GLY A 72 7.78 -9.33 1.96
N THR A 73 9.05 -9.14 1.62
CA THR A 73 9.85 -7.98 2.05
C THR A 73 9.77 -6.81 1.07
N GLU A 74 9.50 -7.09 -0.21
CA GLU A 74 9.54 -6.10 -1.28
C GLU A 74 8.19 -5.39 -1.46
N PRO A 75 8.21 -4.07 -1.66
CA PRO A 75 7.01 -3.33 -2.03
C PRO A 75 6.55 -3.69 -3.46
N ILE A 76 5.24 -3.64 -3.70
CA ILE A 76 4.69 -3.69 -5.06
C ILE A 76 4.99 -2.39 -5.80
N VAL A 77 4.91 -1.26 -5.09
CA VAL A 77 5.23 0.06 -5.63
C VAL A 77 6.11 0.81 -4.64
N ALA A 78 7.26 1.25 -5.12
CA ALA A 78 8.19 2.09 -4.38
C ALA A 78 8.54 3.36 -5.17
N PRO A 79 9.09 4.38 -4.49
CA PRO A 79 9.66 5.53 -5.16
C PRO A 79 10.87 5.13 -6.00
N GLU A 80 11.03 5.76 -7.16
CA GLU A 80 12.17 5.55 -8.06
C GLU A 80 12.57 6.90 -8.70
N PRO A 81 13.81 7.06 -9.19
CA PRO A 81 14.24 8.31 -9.81
C PRO A 81 13.26 8.80 -10.88
N GLY A 82 12.92 10.10 -10.85
CA GLY A 82 12.00 10.72 -11.79
C GLY A 82 10.63 11.04 -11.20
N TRP A 83 9.56 10.78 -11.95
CA TRP A 83 8.23 11.35 -11.64
C TRP A 83 7.59 10.82 -10.35
N LYS A 84 8.11 9.72 -9.78
CA LYS A 84 7.65 9.09 -8.54
C LYS A 84 8.72 9.05 -7.43
N GLU A 85 9.71 9.93 -7.48
CA GLU A 85 10.91 9.88 -6.61
C GLU A 85 10.65 10.09 -5.11
N ALA A 86 9.67 10.93 -4.74
CA ALA A 86 9.44 11.27 -3.35
C ALA A 86 8.43 10.32 -2.68
N PHE A 87 7.29 10.09 -3.34
CA PHE A 87 6.19 9.34 -2.72
C PHE A 87 5.37 8.57 -3.76
N VAL A 88 4.86 7.42 -3.33
CA VAL A 88 3.80 6.61 -3.95
C VAL A 88 2.73 6.28 -2.90
N TYR A 89 1.47 6.67 -3.12
CA TYR A 89 0.44 6.66 -2.08
C TYR A 89 -0.97 6.76 -2.67
N ALA A 90 -1.98 6.72 -1.79
CA ALA A 90 -3.40 6.89 -2.13
C ALA A 90 -3.80 6.07 -3.35
N MET A 91 -3.97 4.77 -3.15
CA MET A 91 -4.21 3.82 -4.22
C MET A 91 -5.61 3.23 -4.21
N ASP A 92 -6.01 2.76 -5.38
CA ASP A 92 -7.14 1.87 -5.59
C ASP A 92 -6.81 0.79 -6.63
N PHE A 93 -7.53 -0.33 -6.61
CA PHE A 93 -7.35 -1.37 -7.61
C PHE A 93 -8.67 -1.76 -8.26
N VAL A 94 -8.59 -2.20 -9.50
CA VAL A 94 -9.72 -2.77 -10.25
C VAL A 94 -9.30 -4.06 -10.94
N GLU A 95 -10.22 -5.01 -11.02
CA GLU A 95 -10.10 -6.18 -11.89
C GLU A 95 -10.74 -5.82 -13.23
N TYR A 96 -9.97 -5.86 -14.33
CA TYR A 96 -10.46 -5.52 -15.66
C TYR A 96 -9.77 -6.36 -16.72
N GLY A 97 -10.54 -7.08 -17.54
CA GLY A 97 -10.00 -7.85 -18.67
C GLY A 97 -9.03 -8.97 -18.26
N GLY A 98 -9.20 -9.57 -17.07
CA GLY A 98 -8.28 -10.57 -16.53
C GLY A 98 -7.04 -9.98 -15.86
N GLU A 99 -6.94 -8.66 -15.71
CA GLU A 99 -5.81 -8.02 -15.04
C GLU A 99 -6.24 -7.38 -13.73
N ILE A 100 -5.32 -7.34 -12.77
CA ILE A 100 -5.42 -6.42 -11.63
C ILE A 100 -4.65 -5.16 -11.99
N ARG A 101 -5.34 -4.01 -11.96
CA ARG A 101 -4.75 -2.70 -12.19
C ARG A 101 -4.77 -1.90 -10.90
N LEU A 102 -3.58 -1.53 -10.41
CA LEU A 102 -3.39 -0.69 -9.23
C LEU A 102 -3.09 0.74 -9.69
N TYR A 103 -4.05 1.64 -9.47
CA TYR A 103 -3.86 3.08 -9.68
C TYR A 103 -3.38 3.73 -8.39
N TYR A 104 -2.37 4.59 -8.48
CA TYR A 104 -1.77 5.25 -7.31
C TYR A 104 -1.33 6.67 -7.62
N ASN A 105 -1.34 7.55 -6.62
CA ASN A 105 -0.70 8.85 -6.73
C ASN A 105 0.81 8.69 -6.56
N ALA A 106 1.58 9.45 -7.32
CA ALA A 106 3.00 9.61 -7.08
C ALA A 106 3.45 11.05 -7.25
N ARG A 107 4.56 11.38 -6.60
CA ARG A 107 5.10 12.74 -6.59
C ARG A 107 6.63 12.72 -6.70
N ASP A 108 7.17 13.65 -7.48
CA ASP A 108 8.62 13.79 -7.73
C ASP A 108 9.38 14.58 -6.64
N GLY A 109 8.69 15.23 -5.69
CA GLY A 109 9.33 16.02 -4.62
C GLY A 109 8.42 16.33 -3.44
N TRP A 110 8.99 16.85 -2.34
CA TRP A 110 8.26 17.13 -1.08
C TRP A 110 7.48 18.44 -1.09
N LEU A 111 8.16 19.59 -1.04
CA LEU A 111 7.48 20.89 -0.91
C LEU A 111 6.82 21.33 -2.22
N ARG A 112 7.49 21.10 -3.36
CA ARG A 112 7.07 21.57 -4.69
C ARG A 112 6.96 20.45 -5.73
N GLY A 113 6.84 19.20 -5.28
CA GLY A 113 6.69 18.08 -6.22
C GLY A 113 5.40 18.18 -7.02
N LYS A 114 5.41 17.62 -8.22
CA LYS A 114 4.24 17.48 -9.10
C LYS A 114 3.64 16.09 -8.91
N GLU A 115 2.35 16.06 -8.60
CA GLU A 115 1.60 14.82 -8.47
C GLU A 115 1.13 14.31 -9.83
N ARG A 116 1.15 12.99 -10.01
CA ARG A 116 0.65 12.27 -11.18
C ARG A 116 0.02 10.95 -10.73
N ILE A 117 -0.83 10.38 -11.58
CA ILE A 117 -1.41 9.05 -11.35
C ILE A 117 -0.61 8.02 -12.12
N GLY A 118 -0.10 7.02 -11.42
CA GLY A 118 0.50 5.81 -11.98
C GLY A 118 -0.50 4.67 -12.12
N CYS A 119 -0.13 3.68 -12.93
CA CYS A 119 -0.81 2.40 -13.02
C CYS A 119 0.23 1.28 -13.00
N ALA A 120 0.09 0.33 -12.08
CA ALA A 120 0.80 -0.94 -12.11
C ALA A 120 -0.18 -2.05 -12.47
N VAL A 121 0.26 -3.00 -13.29
CA VAL A 121 -0.60 -4.08 -13.82
C VAL A 121 0.03 -5.42 -13.46
N VAL A 122 -0.80 -6.33 -12.96
CA VAL A 122 -0.48 -7.76 -12.85
C VAL A 122 -1.37 -8.50 -13.84
N GLY A 123 -0.73 -9.23 -14.76
CA GLY A 123 -1.43 -10.19 -15.61
C GLY A 123 -1.79 -11.44 -14.81
N THR A 124 -2.93 -12.04 -15.10
CA THR A 124 -3.18 -13.43 -14.71
C THR A 124 -2.73 -14.31 -15.87
N ASP A 125 -1.59 -14.98 -15.72
CA ASP A 125 -1.24 -16.11 -16.59
C ASP A 125 -2.21 -17.28 -16.37
#